data_AF-S7QFB7-F1
#
_entry.id   AF-S7QFB7-F1
#
_cell.length_a   1.000
_cell.length_b   1.000
_cell.length_c   1.000
_cell.angle_alpha   90.00
_cell.angle_beta   90.00
_cell.angle_gamma   90.00
#
_symmetry.space_group_name_H-M   'P 1'
#
loop_
_entity.id
_entity.type
_entity.pdbx_description
1 polymer ?
#
loop_
_entity_poly.entity_id
_entity_poly.type
_entity_poly.pdbx_seq_one_letter_code
_entity_poly.pdbx_strand_id
1 'polypeptide(L)'
;MRLYREIVSSLQQALDLLTGLRKIRENIPRKETVASVFKERREFVSCVCISLFACEHAFRARQPLPQFLPSARHALQTLTAHVDECIRQTRQDDPHSMGFSLVYAFAETEVLKDMVDTIEELLSLTRKAFGSSTWLTYVPQGYRSHVSVHEEGSHGWYSTF
;
A
#
# COMPACT_ATOMS: atom_id res chain seq x y z
N MET A 1 3.06 -16.20 18.58
CA MET A 1 3.37 -14.98 19.36
C MET A 1 4.33 -14.02 18.65
N ARG A 2 5.42 -14.47 18.00
CA ARG A 2 6.38 -13.57 17.30
C ARG A 2 5.72 -12.75 16.18
N LEU A 3 4.94 -13.40 15.31
CA LEU A 3 4.24 -12.73 14.20
C LEU A 3 3.33 -11.57 14.64
N TYR A 4 2.51 -11.77 15.69
CA TYR A 4 1.64 -10.70 16.22
C TYR A 4 2.44 -9.54 16.82
N ARG A 5 3.62 -9.80 17.40
CA ARG A 5 4.50 -8.73 17.88
C ARG A 5 5.07 -7.93 16.70
N GLU A 6 5.51 -8.60 15.64
CA GLU A 6 5.97 -7.95 14.40
C GLU A 6 4.87 -7.07 13.79
N ILE A 7 3.62 -7.56 13.76
CA ILE A 7 2.46 -6.78 13.30
C ILE A 7 2.27 -5.52 14.15
N VAL A 8 2.30 -5.64 15.48
CA VAL A 8 2.16 -4.49 16.38
C VAL A 8 3.31 -3.50 16.19
N SER A 9 4.55 -3.98 16.02
CA SER A 9 5.70 -3.13 15.72
C SER A 9 5.54 -2.39 14.38
N SER A 10 5.06 -3.06 13.34
CA SER A 10 4.77 -2.43 12.04
C SER A 10 3.65 -1.38 12.13
N LEU A 11 2.59 -1.65 12.89
CA LEU A 11 1.53 -0.66 13.15
C LEU A 11 2.02 0.55 13.94
N GLN A 12 2.90 0.33 14.94
CA GLN A 12 3.52 1.41 15.70
C GLN A 12 4.38 2.28 14.79
N GLN A 13 5.19 1.67 13.93
CA GLN A 13 6.01 2.38 12.95
C GLN A 13 5.14 3.20 11.98
N ALA A 14 4.03 2.65 11.50
CA ALA A 14 3.09 3.39 10.64
C ALA A 14 2.49 4.61 11.36
N LEU A 15 2.13 4.46 12.64
CA LEU A 15 1.63 5.57 13.46
C LEU A 15 2.68 6.65 13.67
N ASP A 16 3.93 6.25 13.95
CA ASP A 16 5.05 7.17 14.15
C ASP A 16 5.33 7.96 12.88
N LEU A 17 5.31 7.30 11.71
CA LEU A 17 5.47 7.94 10.40
C LEU A 17 4.30 8.90 10.08
N LEU A 18 3.05 8.54 10.39
CA LEU A 18 1.90 9.45 10.23
C LEU A 18 2.04 10.70 11.11
N THR A 19 2.56 10.51 12.33
CA THR A 19 2.82 11.60 13.27
C THR A 19 3.98 12.49 12.79
N GLY A 20 5.05 11.88 12.28
CA GLY A 20 6.17 12.58 11.66
C GLY A 20 5.72 13.39 10.43
N LEU A 21 4.91 12.80 9.56
CA LEU A 21 4.34 13.47 8.39
C LEU A 21 3.50 14.68 8.81
N ARG A 22 2.68 14.55 9.86
CA ARG A 22 1.93 15.68 10.41
C ARG A 22 2.86 16.81 10.86
N LYS A 23 3.95 16.48 11.57
CA LYS A 23 4.93 17.47 12.03
C LYS A 23 5.64 18.18 10.88
N ILE A 24 6.01 17.45 9.83
CA ILE A 24 6.56 18.03 8.60
C ILE A 24 5.54 19.02 8.00
N ARG A 25 4.28 18.59 7.85
CA ARG A 25 3.20 19.40 7.27
C ARG A 25 2.83 20.64 8.07
N GLU A 26 2.97 20.63 9.39
CA GLU A 26 2.73 21.79 10.25
C GLU A 26 3.72 22.94 9.96
N ASN A 27 4.91 22.63 9.43
CA ASN A 27 5.96 23.62 9.15
C ASN A 27 6.02 24.07 7.67
N ILE A 28 5.21 23.49 6.78
CA ILE A 28 5.21 23.79 5.33
C ILE A 28 4.18 24.87 4.99
N PRO A 29 4.58 25.95 4.27
CA PRO A 29 3.63 26.92 3.73
C PRO A 29 2.62 26.25 2.78
N ARG A 30 1.34 26.21 3.20
CA ARG A 30 0.26 25.50 2.48
C ARG A 30 -0.02 26.09 1.09
N LYS A 31 0.13 27.41 0.91
CA LYS A 31 -0.25 28.09 -0.34
C LYS A 31 0.70 27.80 -1.51
N GLU A 32 1.97 27.51 -1.23
CA GLU A 32 3.00 27.37 -2.27
C GLU A 32 3.25 25.91 -2.68
N THR A 33 3.02 24.94 -1.79
CA THR A 33 3.49 23.56 -1.98
C THR A 33 2.38 22.51 -2.08
N VAL A 34 1.10 22.91 -1.95
CA VAL A 34 -0.01 21.96 -1.72
C VAL A 34 -1.04 21.87 -2.82
N ALA A 35 -1.32 22.95 -3.56
CA ALA A 35 -2.43 22.98 -4.51
C ALA A 35 -2.21 22.08 -5.75
N SER A 36 -1.01 22.10 -6.33
CA SER A 36 -0.71 21.40 -7.60
C SER A 36 -0.75 19.88 -7.47
N VAL A 37 -0.26 19.33 -6.36
CA VAL A 37 -0.10 17.89 -6.13
C VAL A 37 -1.13 17.29 -5.15
N PHE A 38 -2.21 18.03 -4.87
CA PHE A 38 -3.21 17.60 -3.89
C PHE A 38 -3.92 16.30 -4.32
N LYS A 39 -4.20 16.15 -5.61
CA LYS A 39 -4.93 15.00 -6.15
C LYS A 39 -4.15 13.71 -5.93
N GLU A 40 -2.86 13.73 -6.23
CA GLU A 40 -1.93 12.60 -6.13
C GLU A 40 -1.69 12.24 -4.66
N ARG A 41 -1.56 13.23 -3.78
CA ARG A 41 -1.48 13.01 -2.32
C ARG A 41 -2.73 12.33 -1.79
N ARG A 42 -3.92 12.77 -2.24
CA ARG A 42 -5.19 12.15 -1.84
C ARG A 42 -5.27 10.70 -2.33
N GLU A 43 -4.85 10.43 -3.55
CA GLU A 43 -4.82 9.07 -4.11
C GLU A 43 -3.88 8.15 -3.30
N PHE A 44 -2.67 8.63 -2.99
CA PHE A 44 -1.72 7.93 -2.14
C PHE A 44 -2.32 7.57 -0.77
N VAL A 45 -2.89 8.55 -0.07
CA VAL A 45 -3.52 8.33 1.24
C VAL A 45 -4.69 7.35 1.12
N SER A 46 -5.42 7.38 0.02
CA SER A 46 -6.54 6.46 -0.22
C SER A 46 -6.05 5.01 -0.34
N CYS A 47 -4.92 4.77 -1.03
CA CYS A 47 -4.29 3.45 -1.09
C CYS A 47 -3.85 2.93 0.28
N VAL A 48 -3.27 3.81 1.11
CA VAL A 48 -2.88 3.48 2.50
C VAL A 48 -4.11 3.11 3.34
N CYS A 49 -5.17 3.93 3.30
CA CYS A 49 -6.42 3.67 4.02
C CYS A 49 -7.06 2.35 3.61
N ILE A 50 -7.13 2.05 2.32
CA ILE A 50 -7.67 0.77 1.81
C ILE A 50 -6.83 -0.40 2.31
N SER A 51 -5.50 -0.27 2.34
CA SER A 51 -4.60 -1.31 2.84
C SER A 51 -4.82 -1.58 4.33
N LEU A 52 -4.95 -0.52 5.14
CA LEU A 52 -5.24 -0.64 6.58
C LEU A 52 -6.62 -1.25 6.83
N PHE A 53 -7.62 -0.83 6.07
CA PHE A 53 -8.97 -1.39 6.12
C PHE A 53 -8.98 -2.88 5.78
N ALA A 54 -8.28 -3.30 4.72
CA ALA A 54 -8.17 -4.70 4.35
C ALA A 54 -7.48 -5.52 5.45
N CYS A 55 -6.43 -4.99 6.08
CA CYS A 55 -5.78 -5.63 7.22
C CYS A 55 -6.76 -5.81 8.39
N GLU A 56 -7.45 -4.75 8.78
CA GLU A 56 -8.43 -4.76 9.87
C GLU A 56 -9.54 -5.80 9.63
N HIS A 57 -10.07 -5.87 8.41
CA HIS A 57 -11.05 -6.88 8.02
C HIS A 57 -10.49 -8.30 8.12
N ALA A 58 -9.25 -8.53 7.67
CA ALA A 58 -8.60 -9.83 7.79
C ALA A 58 -8.46 -10.28 9.26
N PHE A 59 -8.09 -9.37 10.17
CA PHE A 59 -8.00 -9.66 11.61
C PHE A 59 -9.37 -9.91 12.24
N ARG A 60 -10.38 -9.10 11.93
CA ARG A 60 -11.72 -9.22 12.51
C ARG A 60 -12.45 -10.47 12.04
N ALA A 61 -12.46 -10.71 10.73
CA ALA A 61 -13.17 -11.83 10.14
C ALA A 61 -12.36 -13.14 10.13
N ARG A 62 -11.06 -13.08 10.45
CA ARG A 62 -10.09 -14.17 10.28
C ARG A 62 -10.14 -14.75 8.87
N GLN A 63 -10.36 -13.88 7.89
CA GLN A 63 -10.43 -14.22 6.48
C GLN A 63 -9.12 -13.79 5.81
N PRO A 64 -8.72 -14.49 4.73
CA PRO A 64 -7.52 -14.11 4.00
C PRO A 64 -7.68 -12.74 3.34
N LEU A 65 -6.56 -12.06 3.11
CA LEU A 65 -6.57 -10.76 2.42
C LEU A 65 -7.07 -10.89 0.97
N PRO A 66 -7.73 -9.86 0.42
CA PRO A 66 -8.09 -9.82 -1.00
C PRO A 66 -6.82 -9.93 -1.87
N GLN A 67 -6.94 -10.64 -3.00
CA GLN A 67 -5.83 -10.86 -3.93
C GLN A 67 -5.26 -9.54 -4.48
N PHE A 68 -6.13 -8.58 -4.75
CA PHE A 68 -5.79 -7.32 -5.38
C PHE A 68 -6.07 -6.17 -4.41
N LEU A 69 -5.04 -5.38 -4.16
CA LEU A 69 -5.12 -4.13 -3.43
C LEU A 69 -4.48 -3.04 -4.28
N PRO A 70 -4.96 -1.78 -4.16
CA PRO A 70 -4.35 -0.67 -4.86
C PRO A 70 -2.89 -0.49 -4.41
N SER A 71 -2.00 -0.23 -5.36
CA SER A 71 -0.56 -0.11 -5.07
C SER A 71 -0.23 1.28 -4.53
N ALA A 72 0.07 1.37 -3.24
CA ALA A 72 0.57 2.60 -2.62
C ALA A 72 1.91 3.04 -3.22
N ARG A 73 2.78 2.09 -3.62
CA ARG A 73 4.05 2.39 -4.28
C ARG A 73 3.84 3.10 -5.63
N HIS A 74 2.90 2.62 -6.44
CA HIS A 74 2.59 3.25 -7.72
C HIS A 74 1.99 4.66 -7.54
N ALA A 75 1.11 4.84 -6.55
CA ALA A 75 0.58 6.15 -6.21
C ALA A 75 1.70 7.11 -5.75
N LEU A 76 2.66 6.64 -4.97
CA LEU A 76 3.83 7.42 -4.54
C LEU A 76 4.74 7.81 -5.71
N GLN A 77 5.00 6.89 -6.64
CA GLN A 77 5.78 7.18 -7.85
C GLN A 77 5.13 8.29 -8.68
N THR A 78 3.82 8.23 -8.85
CA THR A 78 3.04 9.25 -9.57
C THR A 78 3.13 10.61 -8.86
N LEU A 79 2.99 10.62 -7.53
CA LEU A 79 3.14 11.82 -6.71
C LEU A 79 4.55 12.42 -6.84
N THR A 80 5.59 11.59 -6.71
CA THR A 80 6.99 12.03 -6.75
C THR A 80 7.32 12.64 -8.10
N ALA A 81 6.91 12.00 -9.20
CA ALA A 81 7.10 12.53 -10.55
C ALA A 81 6.43 13.90 -10.75
N HIS A 82 5.22 14.11 -10.20
CA HIS A 82 4.54 15.40 -10.31
C HIS A 82 5.20 16.46 -9.40
N VAL A 83 5.68 16.08 -8.21
CA VAL A 83 6.45 16.97 -7.33
C VAL A 83 7.74 17.43 -8.02
N ASP A 84 8.48 16.52 -8.63
CA ASP A 84 9.71 16.82 -9.38
C ASP A 84 9.45 17.78 -10.55
N GLU A 85 8.35 17.57 -11.28
CA GLU A 85 7.95 18.45 -12.37
C GLU A 85 7.56 19.86 -11.88
N CYS A 86 6.81 19.97 -10.77
CA CYS A 86 6.52 21.26 -10.15
C CYS A 86 7.81 21.97 -9.70
N ILE A 87 8.75 21.23 -9.11
CA ILE A 87 10.04 21.78 -8.71
C ILE A 87 10.81 22.30 -9.93
N ARG A 88 10.80 21.55 -11.02
CA ARG A 88 11.46 21.94 -12.28
C ARG A 88 10.86 23.23 -12.85
N GLN A 89 9.54 23.34 -12.86
CA GLN A 89 8.82 24.52 -13.37
C GLN A 89 9.08 25.76 -12.51
N THR A 90 8.93 25.66 -11.19
CA THR A 90 9.20 26.81 -10.29
C THR A 90 10.65 27.27 -10.37
N ARG A 91 11.61 26.37 -10.58
CA ARG A 91 13.02 26.75 -10.80
C ARG A 91 13.23 27.55 -12.10
N GLN A 92 12.43 27.29 -13.13
CA GLN A 92 12.49 28.06 -14.39
C GLN A 92 11.88 29.45 -14.22
N ASP A 93 10.80 29.55 -13.44
CA ASP A 93 10.07 30.80 -13.23
C ASP A 93 10.76 31.74 -12.23
N ASP A 94 11.31 31.21 -11.13
CA ASP A 94 12.03 31.97 -10.11
C ASP A 94 13.20 31.17 -9.47
N PRO A 95 14.44 31.43 -9.90
CA PRO A 95 15.63 30.76 -9.36
C PRO A 95 15.91 30.99 -7.87
N HIS A 96 15.33 32.02 -7.24
CA HIS A 96 15.65 32.43 -5.86
C HIS A 96 14.60 32.01 -4.81
N SER A 97 13.42 31.54 -5.21
CA SER A 97 12.29 31.23 -4.33
C SER A 97 12.36 29.86 -3.60
N MET A 98 13.29 28.96 -3.99
CA MET A 98 13.05 27.52 -3.83
C MET A 98 13.61 26.83 -2.57
N GLY A 99 14.39 27.54 -1.73
CA GLY A 99 15.22 26.90 -0.69
C GLY A 99 14.47 26.00 0.29
N PHE A 100 13.51 26.53 1.03
CA PHE A 100 12.81 25.76 2.07
C PHE A 100 11.76 24.79 1.52
N SER A 101 11.02 25.18 0.47
CA SER A 101 9.99 24.33 -0.15
C SER A 101 10.57 23.03 -0.70
N LEU A 102 11.80 23.07 -1.24
CA LEU A 102 12.51 21.89 -1.72
C LEU A 102 12.90 20.95 -0.58
N VAL A 103 13.48 21.48 0.51
CA VAL A 103 13.87 20.67 1.69
C VAL A 103 12.65 19.95 2.27
N TYR A 104 11.52 20.64 2.34
CA TYR A 104 10.27 20.07 2.82
C TYR A 104 9.67 19.03 1.86
N ALA A 105 9.76 19.24 0.55
CA ALA A 105 9.33 18.26 -0.44
C ALA A 105 10.16 16.97 -0.32
N PHE A 106 11.48 17.07 -0.17
CA PHE A 106 12.33 15.91 0.08
C PHE A 106 11.98 15.19 1.39
N ALA A 107 11.86 15.94 2.48
CA ALA A 107 11.50 15.37 3.78
C ALA A 107 10.15 14.64 3.73
N GLU A 108 9.15 15.22 3.04
CA GLU A 108 7.88 14.55 2.83
C GLU A 108 8.04 13.27 2.01
N THR A 109 8.70 13.32 0.85
CA THR A 109 8.85 12.16 -0.04
C THR A 109 9.51 10.98 0.67
N GLU A 110 10.55 11.21 1.48
CA GLU A 110 11.20 10.15 2.26
C GLU A 110 10.25 9.52 3.28
N VAL A 111 9.50 10.33 4.04
CA VAL A 111 8.51 9.79 5.00
C VAL A 111 7.40 9.02 4.28
N LEU A 112 6.97 9.47 3.10
CA LEU A 112 5.96 8.74 2.33
C LEU A 112 6.49 7.42 1.77
N LYS A 113 7.78 7.33 1.43
CA LYS A 113 8.44 6.10 1.02
C LYS A 113 8.51 5.10 2.16
N ASP A 114 8.95 5.54 3.34
CA ASP A 114 8.97 4.70 4.55
C ASP A 114 7.56 4.22 4.91
N MET A 115 6.54 5.07 4.68
CA MET A 115 5.13 4.69 4.85
C MET A 115 4.73 3.54 3.92
N VAL A 116 5.08 3.62 2.63
CA VAL A 116 4.79 2.53 1.66
C VAL A 116 5.41 1.22 2.13
N ASP A 117 6.69 1.24 2.47
CA ASP A 117 7.41 0.03 2.85
C ASP A 117 6.84 -0.58 4.13
N THR A 118 6.48 0.27 5.10
CA THR A 118 5.81 -0.18 6.35
C THR A 118 4.44 -0.80 6.07
N ILE A 119 3.63 -0.19 5.20
CA ILE A 119 2.29 -0.72 4.85
C ILE A 119 2.40 -2.04 4.09
N GLU A 120 3.38 -2.19 3.20
CA GLU A 120 3.59 -3.44 2.49
C GLU A 120 4.11 -4.55 3.40
N GLU A 121 4.97 -4.21 4.36
CA GLU A 121 5.36 -5.15 5.41
C GLU A 121 4.13 -5.60 6.22
N LEU A 122 3.26 -4.67 6.62
CA LEU A 122 2.03 -5.00 7.33
C LEU A 122 1.12 -5.93 6.50
N LEU A 123 0.97 -5.67 5.21
CA LEU A 123 0.22 -6.54 4.28
C LEU A 123 0.87 -7.92 4.15
N SER A 124 2.20 -7.99 4.11
CA SER A 124 2.97 -9.24 4.08
C SER A 124 2.76 -10.06 5.36
N LEU A 125 2.88 -9.42 6.53
CA LEU A 125 2.64 -10.05 7.83
C LEU A 125 1.20 -10.53 7.97
N THR A 126 0.23 -9.74 7.51
CA THR A 126 -1.19 -10.12 7.52
C THR A 126 -1.46 -11.30 6.59
N ARG A 127 -0.86 -11.33 5.39
CA ARG A 127 -0.91 -12.50 4.49
C ARG A 127 -0.27 -13.73 5.10
N LYS A 128 0.84 -13.59 5.84
CA LYS A 128 1.45 -14.71 6.58
C LYS A 128 0.53 -15.23 7.69
N ALA A 129 -0.27 -14.36 8.31
CA ALA A 129 -1.17 -14.73 9.40
C ALA A 129 -2.44 -15.46 8.94
N PHE A 130 -3.07 -14.99 7.86
CA PHE A 130 -4.40 -15.47 7.42
C PHE A 130 -4.44 -16.06 6.01
N GLY A 131 -3.35 -15.97 5.27
CA GLY A 131 -3.29 -16.35 3.86
C GLY A 131 -3.74 -15.22 2.92
N SER A 132 -3.74 -15.55 1.63
CA SER A 132 -4.27 -14.70 0.56
C SER A 132 -5.43 -15.43 -0.09
N SER A 133 -6.53 -14.72 -0.36
CA SER A 133 -7.63 -15.29 -1.13
C SER A 133 -7.12 -15.44 -2.56
N THR A 134 -7.10 -16.65 -3.07
CA THR A 134 -6.91 -16.95 -4.48
C THR A 134 -8.29 -17.20 -5.05
N TRP A 135 -8.73 -16.35 -5.98
CA TRP A 135 -10.05 -16.46 -6.61
C TRP A 135 -10.31 -17.86 -7.22
N LEU A 136 -9.23 -18.54 -7.65
CA LEU A 136 -9.26 -19.89 -8.22
C LEU A 136 -9.38 -21.05 -7.22
N THR A 137 -9.25 -20.82 -5.91
CA THR A 137 -9.20 -21.91 -4.91
C THR A 137 -10.33 -21.85 -3.89
N TYR A 138 -11.38 -21.07 -4.18
CA TYR A 138 -12.62 -21.13 -3.42
C TYR A 138 -13.32 -22.46 -3.71
N VAL A 139 -12.82 -23.54 -3.11
CA VAL A 139 -13.60 -24.75 -2.86
C VAL A 139 -14.37 -24.44 -1.58
N PRO A 140 -15.70 -24.28 -1.64
CA PRO A 140 -16.50 -24.11 -0.44
C PRO A 140 -16.21 -25.29 0.48
N GLN A 141 -15.82 -24.98 1.72
CA GLN A 141 -15.41 -25.97 2.73
C GLN A 141 -16.50 -27.01 3.08
N GLY A 142 -17.71 -26.88 2.52
CA GLY A 142 -18.84 -27.81 2.63
C GLY A 142 -18.99 -28.85 1.51
N TYR A 143 -18.19 -28.82 0.44
CA TYR A 143 -18.25 -29.83 -0.63
C TYR A 143 -16.92 -30.59 -0.78
N ARG A 144 -16.39 -31.15 0.31
CA ARG A 144 -15.56 -32.35 0.20
C ARG A 144 -16.49 -33.56 0.11
N SER A 145 -17.18 -33.68 -1.01
CA SER A 145 -17.71 -34.97 -1.42
C SER A 145 -16.52 -35.88 -1.65
N HIS A 146 -16.57 -37.04 -1.02
CA HIS A 146 -15.68 -38.17 -1.18
C HIS A 146 -15.50 -38.49 -2.67
N VAL A 147 -14.49 -37.91 -3.33
CA VAL A 147 -14.00 -38.46 -4.59
C VAL A 147 -13.05 -39.58 -4.19
N SER A 148 -13.65 -40.75 -3.93
CA SER A 148 -12.93 -42.01 -3.96
C SER A 148 -12.28 -42.11 -5.35
N VAL A 149 -10.95 -42.11 -5.36
CA VAL A 149 -10.16 -42.43 -6.52
C VAL A 149 -10.53 -43.86 -6.93
N HIS A 150 -11.43 -43.99 -7.91
CA HIS A 150 -11.55 -45.21 -8.67
C HIS A 150 -10.60 -45.06 -9.85
N GLU A 151 -9.43 -45.68 -9.76
CA GLU A 151 -8.67 -46.04 -10.94
C GLU A 151 -9.56 -46.91 -11.81
N GLU A 152 -9.92 -46.43 -13.00
CA GLU A 152 -10.23 -47.25 -14.16
C GLU A 152 -10.33 -46.35 -15.41
N GLY A 153 -9.38 -46.54 -16.33
CA GLY A 153 -9.61 -46.50 -17.78
C GLY A 153 -10.02 -45.19 -18.47
N SER A 154 -9.16 -44.80 -19.42
CA SER A 154 -9.57 -44.36 -20.77
C SER A 154 -10.06 -42.91 -21.01
N HIS A 155 -9.22 -42.21 -21.81
CA HIS A 155 -9.55 -41.23 -22.86
C HIS A 155 -9.98 -39.79 -22.53
N GLY A 156 -9.17 -38.85 -23.05
CA GLY A 156 -9.57 -37.52 -23.52
C GLY A 156 -9.58 -36.45 -22.42
N TRP A 157 -8.99 -35.27 -22.53
CA TRP A 157 -8.55 -34.50 -23.67
C TRP A 157 -7.49 -33.51 -23.14
N TYR A 158 -6.22 -33.70 -23.48
CA TYR A 158 -5.27 -32.58 -23.44
C TYR A 158 -5.32 -31.92 -24.81
N SER A 159 -6.06 -30.81 -24.90
CA SER A 159 -5.98 -29.87 -26.00
C SER A 159 -5.60 -28.50 -25.42
N THR A 160 -4.53 -27.99 -25.99
CA THR A 160 -3.81 -26.72 -25.79
C THR A 160 -4.68 -25.48 -25.82
N PHE A 161 -4.28 -24.43 -25.07
CA PHE A 161 -3.52 -23.27 -25.59
C PHE A 161 -2.68 -22.66 -24.47
#